data_AF-A0A4S4B618-F1
#
_entry.id   AF-A0A4S4B618-F1
#
_cell.length_a   1.000
_cell.length_b   1.000
_cell.length_c   1.000
_cell.angle_alpha   90.00
_cell.angle_beta   90.00
_cell.angle_gamma   90.00
#
_symmetry.space_group_name_H-M   'P 1'
#
loop_
_entity.id
_entity.type
_entity.pdbx_description
1 polymer ?
#
loop_
_entity_poly.entity_id
_entity_poly.type
_entity_poly.pdbx_seq_one_letter_code
_entity_poly.pdbx_strand_id
1 'polypeptide(L)'
;MPTVAELLTPLALCGRVEDQQRRAVLMTGVMADLSWSPWSTPTLHEADPAWGDVQALIVAPSTAPQRAAPRPQPQKAGLWLFVSDQLTELEQGECVEWSWLFGGQEQLLIGMIETNKPLVLRVHRSFYDEAGRQVPEFLRAYDGLLLLGFSARQARALVQRTPSKALLEVVVCAYRQKDELHNPRAYVQKLVQPLKVA
;
A
#
# COMPACT_ATOMS: atom_id res chain seq x y z
N MET A 1 12.13 -17.05 -14.64
CA MET A 1 11.09 -17.36 -15.64
C MET A 1 10.12 -18.31 -14.95
N PRO A 2 8.86 -17.91 -14.71
CA PRO A 2 7.86 -18.80 -14.13
C PRO A 2 7.63 -20.00 -15.05
N THR A 3 7.48 -21.18 -14.48
CA THR A 3 7.16 -22.40 -15.21
C THR A 3 5.72 -22.38 -15.73
N VAL A 4 5.43 -23.11 -16.79
CA VAL A 4 4.07 -23.23 -17.34
C VAL A 4 3.07 -23.72 -16.29
N ALA A 5 3.51 -24.56 -15.34
CA ALA A 5 2.69 -25.01 -14.21
C ALA A 5 2.32 -23.86 -13.24
N GLU A 6 3.25 -22.97 -12.94
CA GLU A 6 3.02 -21.78 -12.10
C GLU A 6 2.06 -20.77 -12.77
N LEU A 7 2.03 -20.75 -14.11
CA LEU A 7 1.08 -19.92 -14.87
C LEU A 7 -0.33 -20.54 -14.95
N LEU A 8 -0.43 -21.86 -15.05
CA LEU A 8 -1.71 -22.56 -15.28
C LEU A 8 -2.50 -22.84 -13.99
N THR A 9 -1.82 -22.96 -12.84
CA THR A 9 -2.48 -23.32 -11.57
C THR A 9 -3.48 -22.26 -11.08
N PRO A 10 -3.16 -20.94 -11.10
CA PRO A 10 -4.12 -19.91 -10.71
C PRO A 10 -5.32 -19.82 -11.66
N LEU A 11 -5.09 -20.00 -12.97
CA LEU A 11 -6.14 -20.02 -13.98
C LEU A 11 -7.08 -21.22 -13.84
N ALA A 12 -6.54 -22.39 -13.46
CA ALA A 12 -7.34 -23.59 -13.19
C ALA A 12 -8.26 -23.44 -11.97
N LEU A 13 -7.86 -22.69 -10.94
CA LEU A 13 -8.73 -22.37 -9.81
C LEU A 13 -9.87 -21.43 -10.19
N CYS A 14 -9.62 -20.42 -11.03
CA CYS A 14 -10.69 -19.55 -11.53
C CYS A 14 -11.78 -20.36 -12.26
N GLY A 15 -11.40 -21.42 -12.98
CA GLY A 15 -12.33 -22.32 -13.67
C GLY A 15 -13.32 -23.06 -12.76
N ARG A 16 -13.08 -23.13 -11.44
CA ARG A 16 -13.97 -23.77 -10.46
C ARG A 16 -15.12 -22.86 -9.98
N VAL A 17 -15.08 -21.58 -10.33
CA VAL A 17 -16.16 -20.62 -9.99
C VAL A 17 -17.29 -20.78 -10.98
N GLU A 18 -18.46 -21.23 -10.53
CA GLU A 18 -19.63 -21.52 -11.39
C GLU A 18 -20.15 -20.28 -12.13
N ASP A 19 -20.13 -19.12 -11.45
CA ASP A 19 -20.54 -17.83 -12.02
C ASP A 19 -19.56 -17.34 -13.10
N GLN A 20 -20.06 -17.23 -14.32
CA GLN A 20 -19.30 -16.84 -15.51
C GLN A 20 -18.78 -15.40 -15.45
N GLN A 21 -19.53 -14.48 -14.85
CA GLN A 21 -19.16 -13.07 -14.75
C GLN A 21 -18.10 -12.88 -13.67
N ARG A 22 -18.26 -13.57 -12.53
CA ARG A 22 -17.27 -13.62 -11.44
C ARG A 22 -15.96 -14.30 -11.87
N ARG A 23 -16.06 -15.39 -12.63
CA ARG A 23 -14.90 -16.09 -13.22
C ARG A 23 -14.09 -15.18 -14.13
N ALA A 24 -14.75 -14.41 -15.00
CA ALA A 24 -14.09 -13.48 -15.90
C ALA A 24 -13.28 -12.42 -15.12
N VAL A 25 -13.87 -11.86 -14.05
CA VAL A 25 -13.22 -10.87 -13.18
C VAL A 25 -11.97 -11.45 -12.50
N LEU A 26 -12.03 -12.68 -11.99
CA LEU A 26 -10.89 -13.36 -11.38
C LEU A 26 -9.78 -13.69 -12.39
N MET A 27 -10.14 -14.17 -13.59
CA MET A 27 -9.15 -14.47 -14.66
C MET A 27 -8.44 -13.19 -15.13
N THR A 28 -9.16 -12.08 -15.27
CA THR A 28 -8.55 -10.78 -15.60
C THR A 28 -7.57 -10.34 -14.51
N GLY A 29 -7.89 -10.57 -13.23
CA GLY A 29 -6.99 -10.29 -12.12
C GLY A 29 -5.71 -11.12 -12.15
N VAL A 30 -5.83 -12.43 -12.34
CA VAL A 30 -4.67 -13.34 -12.46
C VAL A 30 -3.72 -12.91 -13.58
N MET A 31 -4.28 -12.54 -14.75
CA MET A 31 -3.48 -12.08 -15.88
C MET A 31 -2.82 -10.72 -15.64
N ALA A 32 -3.47 -9.81 -14.91
CA ALA A 32 -2.88 -8.52 -14.52
C ALA A 32 -1.69 -8.72 -13.56
N ASP A 33 -1.84 -9.59 -12.57
CA ASP A 33 -0.77 -9.91 -11.62
C ASP A 33 0.40 -10.66 -12.27
N LEU A 34 0.13 -11.60 -13.18
CA LEU A 34 1.17 -12.36 -13.89
C LEU A 34 1.93 -11.53 -14.94
N SER A 35 1.29 -10.52 -15.53
CA SER A 35 1.91 -9.65 -16.54
C SER A 35 2.77 -8.51 -15.94
N TRP A 36 2.84 -8.42 -14.60
CA TRP A 36 3.53 -7.37 -13.85
C TRP A 36 3.29 -5.98 -14.45
N SER A 37 2.03 -5.69 -14.79
CA SER A 37 1.66 -4.39 -15.35
C SER A 37 1.28 -3.44 -14.23
N PRO A 38 2.10 -2.40 -13.93
CA PRO A 38 1.87 -1.47 -12.83
C PRO A 38 0.67 -0.54 -13.04
N TRP A 39 -0.05 -0.68 -14.16
CA TRP A 39 -1.20 0.15 -14.54
C TRP A 39 -2.56 -0.56 -14.39
N SER A 40 -2.59 -1.70 -13.70
CA SER A 40 -3.86 -2.34 -13.35
C SER A 40 -4.53 -1.55 -12.22
N THR A 41 -5.62 -0.87 -12.56
CA THR A 41 -6.55 -0.23 -11.62
C THR A 41 -6.99 -1.22 -10.54
N PRO A 42 -7.31 -0.76 -9.30
CA PRO A 42 -7.77 -1.64 -8.23
C PRO A 42 -9.04 -2.32 -8.69
N THR A 43 -8.93 -3.58 -9.05
CA THR A 43 -9.94 -4.25 -9.86
C THR A 43 -10.88 -5.02 -8.95
N LEU A 44 -12.14 -5.14 -9.39
CA LEU A 44 -13.25 -5.77 -8.65
C LEU A 44 -12.95 -7.17 -8.08
N HIS A 45 -11.91 -7.86 -8.54
CA HIS A 45 -11.53 -9.18 -8.06
C HIS A 45 -10.96 -9.19 -6.64
N GLU A 46 -10.39 -8.09 -6.12
CA GLU A 46 -9.89 -8.05 -4.73
C GLU A 46 -11.02 -8.15 -3.69
N ALA A 47 -12.26 -7.88 -4.09
CA ALA A 47 -13.46 -8.03 -3.26
C ALA A 47 -14.02 -9.46 -3.29
N ASP A 48 -13.46 -10.35 -4.13
CA ASP A 48 -13.92 -11.72 -4.26
C ASP A 48 -13.35 -12.61 -3.13
N PRO A 49 -14.20 -13.37 -2.41
CA PRO A 49 -13.71 -14.22 -1.31
C PRO A 49 -12.76 -15.34 -1.78
N ALA A 50 -12.81 -15.75 -3.06
CA ALA A 50 -11.90 -16.73 -3.63
C ALA A 50 -10.55 -16.14 -4.05
N TRP A 51 -10.40 -14.81 -4.03
CA TRP A 51 -9.18 -14.13 -4.46
C TRP A 51 -7.97 -14.47 -3.58
N GLY A 52 -8.17 -14.65 -2.27
CA GLY A 52 -7.08 -15.01 -1.35
C GLY A 52 -6.40 -16.34 -1.72
N ASP A 53 -7.20 -17.34 -2.11
CA ASP A 53 -6.69 -18.66 -2.52
C ASP A 53 -6.00 -18.60 -3.89
N VAL A 54 -6.52 -17.79 -4.81
CA VAL A 54 -5.93 -17.58 -6.14
C VAL A 54 -4.60 -16.82 -6.03
N GLN A 55 -4.56 -15.75 -5.23
CA GLN A 55 -3.37 -14.93 -5.00
C GLN A 55 -2.25 -15.74 -4.35
N ALA A 56 -2.56 -16.66 -3.44
CA ALA A 56 -1.56 -17.54 -2.82
C ALA A 56 -0.83 -18.45 -3.82
N LEU A 57 -1.46 -18.72 -4.98
CA LEU A 57 -0.88 -19.54 -6.06
C LEU A 57 -0.18 -18.72 -7.13
N ILE A 58 -0.40 -17.41 -7.16
CA ILE A 58 0.39 -16.49 -7.99
C ILE A 58 1.74 -16.34 -7.29
N VAL A 59 2.61 -17.32 -7.52
CA VAL A 59 4.00 -17.29 -7.07
C VAL A 59 4.67 -16.12 -7.79
N ALA A 60 4.83 -14.99 -7.10
CA ALA A 60 5.82 -14.00 -7.50
C ALA A 60 7.14 -14.74 -7.73
N PRO A 61 7.84 -14.56 -8.86
CA PRO A 61 8.96 -15.40 -9.24
C PRO A 61 9.97 -15.48 -8.08
N SER A 62 9.98 -16.64 -7.44
CA SER A 62 10.80 -16.91 -6.28
C SER A 62 12.25 -16.96 -6.76
N THR A 63 13.03 -15.96 -6.37
CA THR A 63 14.48 -15.98 -6.56
C THR A 63 15.06 -17.07 -5.66
N ALA A 64 15.81 -17.99 -6.26
CA ALA A 64 16.42 -19.15 -5.64
C ALA A 64 17.27 -18.81 -4.38
N PRO A 65 17.51 -19.78 -3.48
CA PRO A 65 18.14 -19.53 -2.19
C PRO A 65 19.66 -19.54 -2.32
N GLN A 66 20.37 -18.50 -1.88
CA GLN A 66 21.80 -18.63 -1.54
C GLN A 66 22.32 -17.55 -0.58
N ARG A 67 22.83 -18.06 0.55
CA ARG A 67 23.82 -17.52 1.49
C ARG A 67 23.45 -16.30 2.34
N ALA A 68 23.60 -16.54 3.65
CA ALA A 68 23.67 -15.55 4.71
C ALA A 68 24.61 -14.40 4.35
N ALA A 69 24.05 -13.31 3.84
CA ALA A 69 24.62 -11.99 3.97
C ALA A 69 24.11 -11.39 5.30
N PRO A 70 24.94 -10.67 6.06
CA PRO A 70 24.53 -10.11 7.35
C PRO A 70 23.33 -9.20 7.12
N ARG A 71 22.22 -9.48 7.81
CA ARG A 71 21.00 -8.65 7.78
C ARG A 71 21.38 -7.19 8.08
N PRO A 72 21.20 -6.24 7.15
CA PRO A 72 21.15 -4.85 7.54
C PRO A 72 19.76 -4.61 8.14
N GLN A 73 19.68 -4.49 9.46
CA GLN A 73 18.62 -3.70 10.11
C GLN A 73 18.91 -2.21 9.88
N PRO A 74 17.92 -1.28 9.92
CA PRO A 74 16.51 -1.36 9.56
C PRO A 74 16.27 -0.63 8.21
N GLN A 75 15.32 -1.08 7.39
CA GLN A 75 14.85 -0.25 6.27
C GLN A 75 14.24 1.04 6.87
N LYS A 76 14.77 2.22 6.50
CA LYS A 76 14.43 3.51 7.10
C LYS A 76 12.91 3.67 7.30
N ALA A 77 12.49 4.06 8.49
CA ALA A 77 11.08 4.30 8.79
C ALA A 77 10.51 5.46 7.94
N GLY A 78 9.25 5.35 7.55
CA GLY A 78 8.55 6.37 6.78
C GLY A 78 7.47 5.83 5.86
N LEU A 79 6.70 6.75 5.30
CA LEU A 79 5.77 6.53 4.21
C LEU A 79 6.54 6.61 2.88
N TRP A 80 6.46 5.57 2.07
CA TRP A 80 7.14 5.48 0.79
C TRP A 80 6.15 5.72 -0.36
N LEU A 81 6.37 6.78 -1.13
CA LEU A 81 5.56 7.22 -2.26
C LEU A 81 6.34 7.01 -3.56
N PHE A 82 5.65 6.48 -4.56
CA PHE A 82 6.20 6.28 -5.91
C PHE A 82 5.68 7.38 -6.80
N VAL A 83 6.58 8.21 -7.33
CA VAL A 83 6.21 9.31 -8.21
C VAL A 83 6.23 8.81 -9.65
N SER A 84 5.11 8.98 -10.35
CA SER A 84 4.95 8.58 -11.76
C SER A 84 5.54 9.58 -12.75
N ASP A 85 5.79 10.83 -12.34
CA ASP A 85 6.33 11.85 -13.22
C ASP A 85 7.85 11.78 -13.30
N GLN A 86 8.36 11.77 -14.54
CA GLN A 86 9.77 11.89 -14.85
C GLN A 86 10.22 13.34 -14.66
N LEU A 87 10.36 13.75 -13.41
CA LEU A 87 11.08 15.00 -13.09
C LEU A 87 12.58 14.73 -13.23
N THR A 88 13.17 15.37 -14.23
CA THR A 88 14.48 15.01 -14.78
C THR A 88 15.67 15.51 -13.95
N GLU A 89 15.44 16.30 -12.89
CA GLU A 89 16.50 17.06 -12.20
C GLU A 89 16.56 16.86 -10.68
N LEU A 90 16.07 15.72 -10.18
CA LEU A 90 16.05 15.45 -8.75
C LEU A 90 17.16 14.48 -8.31
N GLU A 91 17.92 14.88 -7.29
CA GLU A 91 19.04 14.09 -6.77
C GLU A 91 18.64 13.19 -5.59
N GLN A 92 19.29 12.03 -5.47
CA GLN A 92 19.11 11.17 -4.31
C GLN A 92 19.64 11.86 -3.05
N GLY A 93 18.83 11.88 -2.00
CA GLY A 93 19.12 12.54 -0.73
C GLY A 93 18.57 13.98 -0.64
N GLU A 94 18.07 14.53 -1.74
CA GLU A 94 17.46 15.85 -1.77
C GLU A 94 16.15 15.87 -0.97
N CYS A 95 15.94 16.93 -0.18
CA CYS A 95 14.68 17.18 0.51
C CYS A 95 13.80 18.07 -0.36
N VAL A 96 12.58 17.61 -0.61
CA VAL A 96 11.64 18.29 -1.50
C VAL A 96 10.29 18.54 -0.83
N GLU A 97 9.69 19.66 -1.19
CA GLU A 97 8.31 19.98 -0.89
C GLU A 97 7.46 19.66 -2.12
N TRP A 98 6.41 18.86 -1.95
CA TRP A 98 5.60 18.38 -3.08
C TRP A 98 4.12 18.40 -2.72
N SER A 99 3.27 18.88 -3.62
CA SER A 99 1.83 18.62 -3.56
C SER A 99 1.49 17.17 -3.88
N TRP A 100 0.72 16.52 -3.01
CA TRP A 100 0.25 15.15 -3.20
C TRP A 100 -1.24 15.03 -2.91
N LEU A 101 -1.93 14.15 -3.65
CA LEU A 101 -3.35 13.90 -3.43
C LEU A 101 -3.56 12.77 -2.40
N PHE A 102 -4.13 13.11 -1.25
CA PHE A 102 -4.55 12.15 -0.22
C PHE A 102 -6.05 12.26 0.02
N GLY A 103 -6.78 11.16 -0.17
CA GLY A 103 -8.23 11.14 0.08
C GLY A 103 -9.00 12.17 -0.75
N GLY A 104 -8.54 12.46 -1.97
CA GLY A 104 -9.13 13.47 -2.86
C GLY A 104 -8.76 14.92 -2.52
N GLN A 105 -7.88 15.16 -1.53
CA GLN A 105 -7.42 16.50 -1.18
C GLN A 105 -5.93 16.66 -1.44
N GLU A 106 -5.56 17.76 -2.09
CA GLU A 106 -4.16 18.11 -2.32
C GLU A 106 -3.54 18.61 -1.01
N GLN A 107 -2.39 18.06 -0.64
CA GLN A 107 -1.65 18.39 0.57
C GLN A 107 -0.17 18.51 0.26
N LEU A 108 0.45 19.54 0.85
CA LEU A 108 1.89 19.72 0.76
C LEU A 108 2.59 18.74 1.70
N LEU A 109 3.50 17.93 1.15
CA LEU A 109 4.35 17.04 1.90
C LEU A 109 5.82 17.43 1.82
N ILE A 110 6.58 17.06 2.84
CA ILE A 110 8.03 17.20 2.90
C ILE A 110 8.60 15.79 2.89
N GLY A 111 9.42 15.49 1.89
CA GLY A 111 10.02 14.18 1.74
C GLY A 111 11.48 14.26 1.32
N MET A 112 12.15 13.13 1.40
CA MET A 112 13.51 12.93 0.91
C MET A 112 13.49 11.94 -0.24
N ILE A 113 14.23 12.26 -1.29
CA ILE A 113 14.35 11.39 -2.46
C ILE A 113 15.29 10.26 -2.12
N GLU A 114 14.79 9.03 -2.11
CA GLU A 114 15.60 7.85 -1.78
C GLU A 114 16.13 7.17 -3.03
N THR A 115 15.39 7.21 -4.14
CA THR A 115 15.86 6.78 -5.47
C THR A 115 15.22 7.66 -6.53
N ASN A 116 15.92 7.90 -7.64
CA ASN A 116 15.42 8.71 -8.75
C ASN A 116 14.97 7.89 -9.98
N LYS A 117 15.27 6.58 -10.03
CA LYS A 117 14.87 5.66 -11.11
C LYS A 117 14.54 4.25 -10.57
N PRO A 118 13.29 3.96 -10.16
CA PRO A 118 12.12 4.84 -10.15
C PRO A 118 12.22 5.93 -9.09
N LEU A 119 11.49 7.03 -9.29
CA LEU A 119 11.46 8.13 -8.32
C LEU A 119 10.65 7.70 -7.08
N VAL A 120 11.37 7.57 -5.96
CA VAL A 120 10.81 7.15 -4.68
C VAL A 120 11.07 8.23 -3.65
N LEU A 121 9.98 8.73 -3.10
CA LEU A 121 9.99 9.72 -2.04
C LEU A 121 9.69 9.03 -0.72
N ARG A 122 10.59 9.20 0.26
CA ARG A 122 10.32 8.85 1.65
C ARG A 122 9.81 10.07 2.37
N VAL A 123 8.71 9.92 3.09
CA VAL A 123 8.09 10.94 3.91
C VAL A 123 8.14 10.46 5.35
N HIS A 124 8.65 11.28 6.25
CA HIS A 124 8.86 10.91 7.65
C HIS A 124 8.73 12.14 8.54
N ARG A 125 8.29 11.93 9.79
CA ARG A 125 8.04 13.00 10.75
C ARG A 125 9.27 13.89 10.99
N SER A 126 10.47 13.32 10.95
CA SER A 126 11.72 14.05 11.20
C SER A 126 11.92 15.19 10.20
N PHE A 127 11.46 15.04 8.95
CA PHE A 127 11.61 16.10 7.95
C PHE A 127 10.76 17.33 8.25
N TYR A 128 9.60 17.13 8.89
CA TYR A 128 8.75 18.23 9.35
C TYR A 128 9.31 18.86 10.62
N ASP A 129 9.80 18.02 11.54
CA ASP A 129 10.46 18.47 12.76
C ASP A 129 11.70 19.35 12.42
N GLU A 130 12.53 18.92 11.47
CA GLU A 130 13.70 19.66 10.96
C GLU A 130 13.31 20.97 10.25
N ALA A 131 12.21 20.98 9.49
CA ALA A 131 11.69 22.16 8.82
C ALA A 131 10.89 23.10 9.75
N GLY A 132 10.75 22.78 11.05
CA GLY A 132 9.94 23.55 11.99
C GLY A 132 8.44 23.59 11.65
N ARG A 133 7.94 22.60 10.90
CA ARG A 133 6.54 22.52 10.46
C ARG A 133 5.76 21.48 11.25
N GLN A 134 4.45 21.67 11.32
CA GLN A 134 3.56 20.68 11.93
C GLN A 134 3.48 19.41 11.08
N VAL A 135 3.55 18.25 11.75
CA VAL A 135 3.35 16.95 11.10
C VAL A 135 1.90 16.83 10.59
N PRO A 136 1.69 16.57 9.29
CA PRO A 136 0.36 16.58 8.69
C PRO A 136 -0.48 15.37 9.11
N GLU A 137 -1.80 15.52 9.01
CA GLU A 137 -2.77 14.53 9.47
C GLU A 137 -2.60 13.17 8.78
N PHE A 138 -2.31 13.15 7.48
CA PHE A 138 -2.10 11.93 6.71
C PHE A 138 -0.95 11.09 7.28
N LEU A 139 0.15 11.74 7.69
CA LEU A 139 1.34 11.08 8.18
C LEU A 139 1.13 10.59 9.62
N ARG A 140 0.45 11.39 10.45
CA ARG A 140 0.04 10.96 11.79
C ARG A 140 -0.91 9.76 11.73
N ALA A 141 -1.83 9.75 10.77
CA ALA A 141 -2.74 8.63 10.55
C ALA A 141 -1.97 7.39 10.09
N TYR A 142 -1.01 7.54 9.16
CA TYR A 142 -0.12 6.47 8.72
C TYR A 142 0.63 5.83 9.90
N ASP A 143 1.30 6.64 10.72
CA ASP A 143 2.06 6.16 11.88
C ASP A 143 1.13 5.45 12.89
N GLY A 144 -0.05 6.01 13.14
CA GLY A 144 -1.05 5.39 14.01
C GLY A 144 -1.57 4.05 13.48
N LEU A 145 -1.76 3.91 12.16
CA LEU A 145 -2.12 2.63 11.55
C LEU A 145 -1.03 1.57 11.73
N LEU A 146 0.24 1.95 11.60
CA LEU A 146 1.35 1.03 11.88
C LEU A 146 1.35 0.57 13.34
N LEU A 147 1.11 1.48 14.28
CA LEU A 147 0.99 1.15 15.71
C LEU A 147 -0.21 0.24 16.01
N LEU A 148 -1.27 0.31 15.22
CA LEU A 148 -2.43 -0.57 15.28
C LEU A 148 -2.23 -1.91 14.55
N GLY A 149 -1.02 -2.18 14.05
CA GLY A 149 -0.64 -3.45 13.44
C GLY A 149 -0.99 -3.59 11.96
N PHE A 150 -1.33 -2.49 11.27
CA PHE A 150 -1.44 -2.51 9.81
C PHE A 150 -0.05 -2.64 9.17
N SER A 151 0.02 -3.33 8.03
CA SER A 151 1.26 -3.33 7.24
C SER A 151 1.44 -1.97 6.55
N ALA A 152 2.68 -1.60 6.24
CA ALA A 152 2.99 -0.35 5.52
C ALA A 152 2.19 -0.21 4.20
N ARG A 153 2.00 -1.33 3.47
CA ARG A 153 1.18 -1.36 2.24
C ARG A 153 -0.28 -0.98 2.53
N GLN A 154 -0.88 -1.55 3.58
CA GLN A 154 -2.27 -1.28 3.93
C GLN A 154 -2.46 0.13 4.48
N ALA A 155 -1.56 0.57 5.35
CA ALA A 155 -1.59 1.91 5.92
C ALA A 155 -1.49 2.97 4.80
N ARG A 156 -0.56 2.80 3.87
CA ARG A 156 -0.44 3.68 2.69
C ARG A 156 -1.72 3.72 1.86
N ALA A 157 -2.30 2.55 1.57
CA ALA A 157 -3.53 2.47 0.76
C ALA A 157 -4.70 3.20 1.43
N LEU A 158 -4.85 3.11 2.76
CA LEU A 158 -5.89 3.80 3.51
C LEU A 158 -5.68 5.32 3.47
N VAL A 159 -4.45 5.77 3.70
CA VAL A 159 -4.08 7.20 3.71
C VAL A 159 -4.27 7.84 2.32
N GLN A 160 -4.02 7.10 1.25
CA GLN A 160 -4.23 7.59 -0.11
C GLN A 160 -5.71 7.71 -0.51
N ARG A 161 -6.60 6.86 0.03
CA ARG A 161 -8.00 6.74 -0.40
C ARG A 161 -9.02 7.39 0.55
N THR A 162 -8.59 7.77 1.75
CA THR A 162 -9.47 8.27 2.80
C THR A 162 -9.09 9.71 3.15
N PRO A 163 -10.06 10.63 3.33
CA PRO A 163 -9.77 11.98 3.78
C PRO A 163 -8.94 11.96 5.07
N SER A 164 -7.83 12.70 5.07
CA SER A 164 -6.79 12.55 6.11
C SER A 164 -7.29 12.86 7.51
N LYS A 165 -8.10 13.90 7.67
CA LYS A 165 -8.72 14.28 8.95
C LYS A 165 -9.59 13.16 9.51
N ALA A 166 -10.51 12.65 8.70
CA ALA A 166 -11.44 11.61 9.10
C ALA A 166 -10.70 10.29 9.43
N LEU A 167 -9.68 9.95 8.64
CA LEU A 167 -8.85 8.78 8.92
C LEU A 167 -8.10 8.93 10.25
N LEU A 168 -7.52 10.10 10.51
CA LEU A 168 -6.81 10.37 11.77
C LEU A 168 -7.75 10.25 12.98
N GLU A 169 -8.97 10.77 12.90
CA GLU A 169 -9.97 10.66 13.98
C GLU A 169 -10.29 9.19 14.30
N VAL A 170 -10.52 8.36 13.28
CA VAL A 170 -10.77 6.92 13.43
C VAL A 170 -9.56 6.22 14.08
N VAL A 171 -8.35 6.51 13.59
CA VAL A 171 -7.11 5.91 14.09
C VAL A 171 -6.86 6.29 15.55
N VAL A 172 -7.04 7.56 15.92
CA VAL A 172 -6.91 8.04 17.31
C VAL A 172 -7.93 7.36 18.22
N CYS A 173 -9.18 7.23 17.77
CA CYS A 173 -10.23 6.54 18.52
C CYS A 173 -9.86 5.06 18.76
N ALA A 174 -9.50 4.35 17.70
CA ALA A 174 -9.10 2.94 17.77
C ALA A 174 -7.86 2.73 18.65
N TYR A 175 -6.89 3.66 18.60
CA TYR A 175 -5.70 3.59 19.43
C TYR A 175 -6.00 3.81 20.91
N ARG A 176 -6.92 4.72 21.24
CA ARG A 176 -7.35 4.94 22.63
C ARG A 176 -8.08 3.73 23.22
N GLN A 177 -8.81 3.00 22.39
CA GLN A 177 -9.57 1.81 22.80
C GLN A 177 -8.81 0.49 22.55
N LYS A 178 -7.53 0.54 22.18
CA LYS A 178 -6.78 -0.64 21.70
C LYS A 178 -6.77 -1.80 22.71
N ASP A 179 -6.79 -1.49 24.01
CA ASP A 179 -6.72 -2.48 25.09
C ASP A 179 -8.10 -3.12 25.36
N GLU A 180 -9.18 -2.45 24.96
CA GLU A 180 -10.57 -2.95 25.06
C GLU A 180 -11.01 -3.68 23.77
N LEU A 181 -10.40 -3.34 22.64
CA LEU A 181 -10.72 -3.90 21.34
C LEU A 181 -10.00 -5.23 21.12
N HIS A 182 -10.79 -6.30 20.94
CA HIS A 182 -10.26 -7.62 20.57
C HIS A 182 -9.51 -7.60 19.22
N ASN A 183 -9.94 -6.75 18.28
CA ASN A 183 -9.29 -6.58 16.98
C ASN A 183 -9.37 -5.12 16.49
N PRO A 184 -8.39 -4.27 16.86
CA PRO A 184 -8.35 -2.86 16.46
C PRO A 184 -8.31 -2.64 14.94
N ARG A 185 -7.72 -3.57 14.18
CA ARG A 185 -7.63 -3.47 12.71
C ARG A 185 -8.98 -3.63 12.05
N ALA A 186 -9.74 -4.65 12.45
CA ALA A 186 -11.11 -4.86 11.96
C ALA A 186 -12.02 -3.68 12.31
N TYR A 187 -11.85 -3.10 13.50
CA TYR A 187 -12.57 -1.91 13.93
C TYR A 187 -12.30 -0.70 13.02
N VAL A 188 -11.02 -0.39 12.75
CA VAL A 188 -10.64 0.67 11.82
C VAL A 188 -11.18 0.41 10.42
N GLN A 189 -11.06 -0.81 9.89
CA GLN A 189 -11.57 -1.15 8.55
C GLN A 189 -13.08 -0.92 8.42
N LYS A 190 -13.84 -1.29 9.45
CA LYS A 190 -15.30 -1.08 9.50
C LYS A 190 -15.67 0.40 9.47
N LEU A 191 -14.94 1.23 10.21
CA LEU A 191 -15.21 2.67 10.28
C LEU A 191 -14.71 3.45 9.06
N VAL A 192 -13.66 2.96 8.39
CA VAL A 192 -13.12 3.61 7.19
C VAL A 192 -13.90 3.25 5.92
N GLN A 193 -14.56 2.09 5.86
CA GLN A 193 -15.40 1.70 4.71
C GLN A 193 -16.33 2.80 4.17
N PRO A 194 -17.15 3.50 5.00
CA PRO A 194 -18.04 4.55 4.52
C PRO A 194 -17.32 5.86 4.14
N LEU A 195 -16.03 6.01 4.46
CA LEU A 195 -15.26 7.24 4.28
C LEU A 195 -14.38 7.23 3.01
N LYS A 196 -14.35 6.10 2.29
CA LYS A 196 -13.56 5.99 1.05
C LYS A 196 -14.19 6.86 -0.03
N VAL A 197 -13.38 7.71 -0.63
CA VAL A 197 -13.78 8.48 -1.81
C VAL A 197 -13.81 7.53 -3.01
N ALA A 198 -14.89 7.63 -3.81
CA ALA A 198 -15.14 6.81 -5.00
C ALA A 198 -14.13 7.07 -6.12
#